data_AF-A0A4W5NP54-F1
#
_entry.id   AF-A0A4W5NP54-F1
#
_cell.length_a   1.000
_cell.length_b   1.000
_cell.length_c   1.000
_cell.angle_alpha   90.00
_cell.angle_beta   90.00
_cell.angle_gamma   90.00
#
_symmetry.space_group_name_H-M   'P 1'
#
loop_
_entity.id
_entity.type
_entity.pdbx_description
1 polymer ?
#
loop_
_entity_poly.entity_id
_entity_poly.type
_entity_poly.pdbx_seq_one_letter_code
_entity_poly.pdbx_strand_id
1 'polypeptide(L)'
;MANYWRMAWCRHLLAVSMALFCLLRNTMDVHARPANMSSLKDKNNPTSKEVNEILPPDHLNGMKLEMDGHINKDFHQEVFLGKEMEEFEEDSEPRRNRNKLIDIFSKVDFNKDKSVSAKEMQRWIVEKTEEHFQEAVRENKMSFHAVDPDGDGHVTWDEYRVKFLASKGFNKKEMADKIKNSEELKVDEETQEVLESLKDRWFQADNPPADQLLNEEEFLSFLHPEHSKGMLKYMVKEIVRDLDQDSDKKLTLSEFISLPMGTVENQQAQDIDDDWVRERKKEFEEVIDGNHDGIVTMEELQEYMDPMNEYNALNEAKQMIAVADENQNHNLELEEILKYSEYFTGSKLMDYARNVHEEF
;
A
#
# COMPACT_ATOMS: atom_id res chain seq x y z
N MET A 1 66.07 22.72 -6.46
CA MET A 1 64.96 22.83 -7.43
C MET A 1 63.99 21.64 -7.45
N ALA A 2 64.22 20.53 -6.73
CA ALA A 2 63.32 19.36 -6.77
C ALA A 2 62.07 19.44 -5.85
N ASN A 3 62.11 20.22 -4.76
CA ASN A 3 61.00 20.28 -3.80
C ASN A 3 59.84 21.20 -4.22
N TYR A 4 60.09 22.17 -5.10
CA TYR A 4 59.06 23.11 -5.56
C TYR A 4 58.08 22.44 -6.56
N TRP A 5 58.60 21.51 -7.36
CA TRP A 5 57.81 20.77 -8.35
C TRP A 5 56.88 19.72 -7.70
N ARG A 6 57.29 19.09 -6.59
CA ARG A 6 56.44 18.15 -5.84
C ARG A 6 55.24 18.83 -5.17
N MET A 7 55.41 20.02 -4.59
CA MET A 7 54.29 20.77 -4.00
C MET A 7 53.31 21.30 -5.04
N ALA A 8 53.80 21.74 -6.21
CA ALA A 8 52.94 22.19 -7.31
C ALA A 8 52.10 21.04 -7.87
N TRP A 9 52.69 19.85 -8.03
CA TRP A 9 51.98 18.66 -8.51
C TRP A 9 50.91 18.16 -7.52
N CYS A 10 51.19 18.15 -6.20
CA CYS A 10 50.18 17.79 -5.21
C CYS A 10 49.01 18.77 -5.14
N ARG A 11 49.25 20.08 -5.32
CA ARG A 11 48.19 21.09 -5.35
C ARG A 11 47.29 20.97 -6.58
N HIS A 12 47.87 20.64 -7.74
CA HIS A 12 47.08 20.38 -8.95
C HIS A 12 46.28 19.07 -8.86
N LEU A 13 46.82 18.02 -8.25
CA LEU A 13 46.08 16.76 -8.00
C LEU A 13 44.91 16.94 -7.02
N LEU A 14 45.09 17.71 -5.94
CA LEU A 14 44.00 18.06 -5.00
C LEU A 14 42.93 18.96 -5.62
N ALA A 15 43.32 19.90 -6.48
CA ALA A 15 42.36 20.75 -7.19
C ALA A 15 41.56 19.95 -8.24
N VAL A 16 42.20 19.00 -8.94
CA VAL A 16 41.53 18.11 -9.89
C VAL A 16 40.62 17.11 -9.16
N SER A 17 41.00 16.60 -7.98
CA SER A 17 40.13 15.72 -7.20
C SER A 17 38.92 16.46 -6.62
N MET A 18 39.08 17.70 -6.15
CA MET A 18 37.96 18.52 -5.70
C MET A 18 37.05 18.94 -6.86
N ALA A 19 37.60 19.22 -8.05
CA ALA A 19 36.78 19.51 -9.23
C ALA A 19 36.00 18.28 -9.71
N LEU A 20 36.60 17.09 -9.67
CA LEU A 20 35.90 15.82 -9.94
C LEU A 20 34.83 15.53 -8.88
N PHE A 21 35.08 15.81 -7.60
CA PHE A 21 34.10 15.66 -6.53
C PHE A 21 32.93 16.65 -6.67
N CYS A 22 33.20 17.90 -7.08
CA CYS A 22 32.15 18.88 -7.38
C CYS A 22 31.36 18.54 -8.66
N LEU A 23 31.97 17.94 -9.67
CA LEU A 23 31.28 17.49 -10.88
C LEU A 23 30.46 16.21 -10.63
N LEU A 24 30.94 15.29 -9.78
CA LEU A 24 30.18 14.13 -9.30
C LEU A 24 28.99 14.57 -8.43
N ARG A 25 29.16 15.58 -7.59
CA ARG A 25 28.07 16.14 -6.77
C ARG A 25 27.00 16.89 -7.57
N ASN A 26 27.33 17.42 -8.76
CA ASN A 26 26.36 18.04 -9.67
C ASN A 26 25.73 17.04 -10.68
N THR A 27 26.13 15.77 -10.66
CA THR A 27 25.52 14.70 -11.49
C THR A 27 24.68 13.73 -10.66
N MET A 28 24.61 13.93 -9.35
CA MET A 28 23.65 13.26 -8.46
C MET A 28 22.56 14.25 -8.05
N ASP A 29 21.87 14.85 -9.02
CA ASP A 29 20.47 15.26 -8.80
C ASP A 29 19.61 14.01 -8.99
N VAL A 30 19.74 13.06 -8.06
CA VAL A 30 18.71 12.06 -7.85
C VAL A 30 17.55 12.85 -7.26
N HIS A 31 16.57 13.16 -8.11
CA HIS A 31 15.30 13.72 -7.68
C HIS A 31 14.61 12.65 -6.83
N ALA A 32 14.93 12.62 -5.53
CA ALA A 32 14.18 11.84 -4.57
C ALA A 32 12.76 12.43 -4.54
N ARG A 33 11.78 11.60 -4.90
CA ARG A 33 10.37 11.96 -4.78
C ARG A 33 10.05 12.21 -3.31
N PRO A 34 9.30 13.26 -2.96
CA PRO A 34 8.79 13.39 -1.61
C PRO A 34 7.85 12.20 -1.31
N ALA A 35 8.30 11.30 -0.43
CA ALA A 35 7.47 10.26 0.16
C ALA A 35 6.64 10.90 1.28
N ASN A 36 5.49 11.47 0.92
CA ASN A 36 4.30 11.65 1.76
C ASN A 36 3.39 12.71 1.13
N MET A 37 2.23 12.28 0.66
CA MET A 37 1.02 13.09 0.75
C MET A 37 -0.09 12.24 1.32
N SER A 38 -0.01 11.95 2.63
CA SER A 38 -1.19 11.54 3.38
C SER A 38 -2.19 12.69 3.38
N SER A 39 -3.01 12.76 2.33
CA SER A 39 -4.15 13.64 2.34
C SER A 39 -5.14 13.10 3.38
N LEU A 40 -5.25 13.80 4.50
CA LEU A 40 -6.28 13.54 5.51
C LEU A 40 -7.63 13.43 4.80
N LYS A 41 -8.18 12.21 4.77
CA LYS A 41 -9.48 11.85 4.19
C LYS A 41 -10.57 12.74 4.80
N ASP A 42 -10.98 13.77 4.08
CA ASP A 42 -12.23 14.48 4.37
C ASP A 42 -13.37 13.71 3.67
N LYS A 43 -13.86 12.64 4.33
CA LYS A 43 -14.89 11.69 3.83
C LYS A 43 -16.27 12.36 3.55
N ASN A 44 -16.43 13.68 3.77
CA ASN A 44 -17.73 14.37 3.76
C ASN A 44 -18.04 15.28 2.55
N ASN A 45 -17.25 15.25 1.47
CA ASN A 45 -17.49 16.10 0.30
C ASN A 45 -17.96 15.27 -0.92
N PRO A 46 -19.10 15.56 -1.58
CA PRO A 46 -19.55 14.79 -2.75
C PRO A 46 -18.57 14.81 -3.93
N THR A 47 -17.72 15.85 -4.06
CA THR A 47 -16.64 15.88 -5.05
C THR A 47 -15.47 14.96 -4.68
N SER A 48 -15.26 14.59 -3.41
CA SER A 48 -14.17 13.67 -3.05
C SER A 48 -14.47 12.21 -3.43
N LYS A 49 -15.75 11.81 -3.48
CA LYS A 49 -16.13 10.46 -3.95
C LYS A 49 -15.81 10.24 -5.43
N GLU A 50 -16.22 11.13 -6.33
CA GLU A 50 -15.90 11.01 -7.76
C GLU A 50 -14.39 11.14 -8.06
N VAL A 51 -13.64 11.88 -7.23
CA VAL A 51 -12.17 11.96 -7.33
C VAL A 51 -11.52 10.63 -6.93
N ASN A 52 -12.02 9.99 -5.87
CA ASN A 52 -11.49 8.72 -5.39
C ASN A 52 -11.78 7.54 -6.34
N GLU A 53 -12.90 7.56 -7.06
CA GLU A 53 -13.29 6.46 -7.96
C GLU A 53 -12.41 6.32 -9.22
N ILE A 54 -11.69 7.38 -9.59
CA ILE A 54 -10.82 7.40 -10.79
C ILE A 54 -9.35 7.51 -10.43
N LEU A 55 -9.01 7.70 -9.15
CA LEU A 55 -7.64 7.72 -8.68
C LEU A 55 -7.24 6.34 -8.18
N PRO A 56 -6.05 5.84 -8.53
CA PRO A 56 -5.48 4.72 -7.81
C PRO A 56 -5.38 5.08 -6.33
N PRO A 57 -5.79 4.21 -5.41
CA PRO A 57 -5.74 4.49 -3.99
C PRO A 57 -4.28 4.49 -3.51
N ASP A 58 -3.96 5.38 -2.57
CA ASP A 58 -2.65 5.41 -1.92
C ASP A 58 -2.42 4.15 -1.07
N HIS A 59 -3.48 3.73 -0.38
CA HIS A 59 -3.53 2.54 0.45
C HIS A 59 -4.16 1.38 -0.34
N LEU A 60 -3.44 0.26 -0.42
CA LEU A 60 -3.90 -0.91 -1.16
C LEU A 60 -4.55 -1.90 -0.19
N ASN A 61 -5.88 -1.91 -0.15
CA ASN A 61 -6.64 -2.84 0.67
C ASN A 61 -6.20 -4.29 0.40
N GLY A 62 -5.93 -5.04 1.46
CA GLY A 62 -5.53 -6.45 1.36
C GLY A 62 -4.08 -6.66 0.93
N MET A 63 -3.23 -5.63 1.03
CA MET A 63 -1.78 -5.73 0.80
C MET A 63 -0.99 -5.48 2.09
N LYS A 64 0.08 -6.24 2.31
CA LYS A 64 0.91 -6.13 3.53
C LYS A 64 1.83 -4.92 3.55
N LEU A 65 2.27 -4.43 2.39
CA LEU A 65 3.02 -3.19 2.27
C LEU A 65 2.27 -2.20 1.40
N GLU A 66 2.44 -0.94 1.74
CA GLU A 66 2.02 0.18 0.92
C GLU A 66 3.01 0.41 -0.24
N MET A 67 2.62 1.27 -1.18
CA MET A 67 3.44 1.64 -2.34
C MET A 67 4.81 2.23 -1.96
N ASP A 68 4.91 2.87 -0.81
CA ASP A 68 6.14 3.49 -0.29
C ASP A 68 6.98 2.52 0.58
N GLY A 69 6.56 1.26 0.68
CA GLY A 69 7.24 0.21 1.44
C GLY A 69 6.94 0.20 2.94
N HIS A 70 6.04 1.06 3.45
CA HIS A 70 5.57 0.96 4.83
C HIS A 70 4.70 -0.28 5.05
N ILE A 71 4.70 -0.81 6.28
CA ILE A 71 3.81 -1.91 6.66
C ILE A 71 2.39 -1.35 6.78
N ASN A 72 1.45 -2.02 6.13
CA ASN A 72 0.03 -1.79 6.34
C ASN A 72 -0.36 -2.32 7.74
N LYS A 73 -0.70 -1.40 8.65
CA LYS A 73 -1.08 -1.75 10.03
C LYS A 73 -2.48 -2.35 10.13
N ASP A 74 -3.36 -1.98 9.20
CA ASP A 74 -4.76 -2.37 9.19
C ASP A 74 -4.99 -3.63 8.34
N PHE A 75 -3.94 -4.18 7.71
CA PHE A 75 -3.98 -5.40 6.89
C PHE A 75 -4.80 -6.53 7.52
N HIS A 76 -4.53 -6.88 8.77
CA HIS A 76 -5.22 -7.94 9.50
C HIS A 76 -6.73 -7.67 9.65
N GLN A 77 -7.14 -6.40 9.77
CA GLN A 77 -8.55 -5.98 9.82
C GLN A 77 -9.18 -6.02 8.44
N GLU A 78 -8.47 -5.56 7.42
CA GLU A 78 -8.95 -5.56 6.03
C GLU A 78 -9.19 -6.99 5.53
N VAL A 79 -8.25 -7.91 5.74
CA VAL A 79 -8.42 -9.30 5.28
C VAL A 79 -9.42 -10.09 6.11
N PHE A 80 -9.72 -9.63 7.34
CA PHE A 80 -10.71 -10.25 8.20
C PHE A 80 -12.13 -9.73 7.96
N LEU A 81 -12.29 -8.42 7.82
CA LEU A 81 -13.58 -7.78 7.63
C LEU A 81 -13.95 -7.62 6.15
N GLY A 82 -13.00 -7.32 5.28
CA GLY A 82 -13.26 -6.90 3.90
C GLY A 82 -14.16 -5.67 3.85
N LYS A 83 -15.15 -5.67 2.96
CA LYS A 83 -16.15 -4.59 2.82
C LYS A 83 -16.91 -4.26 4.10
N GLU A 84 -17.05 -5.23 5.02
CA GLU A 84 -17.74 -5.00 6.28
C GLU A 84 -17.00 -3.97 7.14
N MET A 85 -15.71 -3.68 6.89
CA MET A 85 -14.91 -2.69 7.61
C MET A 85 -15.59 -1.30 7.66
N GLU A 86 -16.12 -0.82 6.54
CA GLU A 86 -16.84 0.46 6.49
C GLU A 86 -18.09 0.42 7.38
N GLU A 87 -18.80 -0.71 7.42
CA GLU A 87 -19.99 -0.84 8.26
C GLU A 87 -19.66 -0.89 9.76
N PHE A 88 -18.47 -1.35 10.14
CA PHE A 88 -18.00 -1.33 11.53
C PHE A 88 -17.58 0.09 11.96
N GLU A 89 -17.00 0.87 11.04
CA GLU A 89 -16.69 2.29 11.28
C GLU A 89 -17.95 3.16 11.41
N GLU A 90 -18.98 2.91 10.58
CA GLU A 90 -20.22 3.69 10.58
C GLU A 90 -21.10 3.39 11.81
N ASP A 91 -21.19 2.12 12.23
CA ASP A 91 -22.01 1.74 13.39
C ASP A 91 -21.28 2.03 14.71
N SER A 92 -21.56 3.21 15.28
CA SER A 92 -21.09 3.59 16.62
C SER A 92 -21.73 2.78 17.77
N GLU A 93 -22.71 1.90 17.50
CA GLU A 93 -23.40 1.10 18.51
C GLU A 93 -22.65 -0.22 18.82
N PRO A 94 -22.06 -0.39 20.03
CA PRO A 94 -21.24 -1.57 20.35
C PRO A 94 -22.01 -2.90 20.27
N ARG A 95 -23.33 -2.87 20.49
CA ARG A 95 -24.18 -4.08 20.39
C ARG A 95 -24.34 -4.56 18.95
N ARG A 96 -24.40 -3.65 17.98
CA ARG A 96 -24.50 -4.02 16.57
C ARG A 96 -23.20 -4.60 16.08
N ASN A 97 -22.07 -3.93 16.36
CA ASN A 97 -20.75 -4.42 15.99
C ASN A 97 -20.45 -5.78 16.65
N ARG A 98 -20.88 -5.99 17.90
CA ARG A 98 -20.82 -7.32 18.54
C ARG A 98 -21.61 -8.38 17.77
N ASN A 99 -22.84 -8.08 17.36
CA ASN A 99 -23.65 -9.04 16.59
C ASN A 99 -23.07 -9.31 15.20
N LYS A 100 -22.51 -8.29 14.54
CA LYS A 100 -21.79 -8.46 13.26
C LYS A 100 -20.57 -9.35 13.43
N LEU A 101 -19.78 -9.14 14.47
CA LEU A 101 -18.60 -9.97 14.75
C LEU A 101 -18.98 -11.43 15.05
N ILE A 102 -20.11 -11.67 15.73
CA ILE A 102 -20.66 -13.02 15.94
C ILE A 102 -21.10 -13.66 14.60
N ASP A 103 -21.70 -12.89 13.70
CA ASP A 103 -22.09 -13.37 12.37
C ASP A 103 -20.86 -13.73 11.53
N ILE A 104 -19.82 -12.89 11.55
CA ILE A 104 -18.54 -13.17 10.92
C ILE A 104 -17.92 -14.45 11.49
N PHE A 105 -17.82 -14.57 12.81
CA PHE A 105 -17.31 -15.79 13.46
C PHE A 105 -18.06 -17.05 12.98
N SER A 106 -19.38 -16.96 12.87
CA SER A 106 -20.21 -18.08 12.40
C SER A 106 -20.02 -18.43 10.92
N LYS A 107 -19.57 -17.47 10.10
CA LYS A 107 -19.20 -17.69 8.69
C LYS A 107 -17.80 -18.30 8.57
N VAL A 108 -16.86 -17.86 9.42
CA VAL A 108 -15.49 -18.37 9.48
C VAL A 108 -15.47 -19.83 9.98
N ASP A 109 -16.25 -20.15 11.02
CA ASP A 109 -16.44 -21.51 11.55
C ASP A 109 -17.24 -22.38 10.55
N PHE A 110 -16.53 -22.86 9.53
CA PHE A 110 -17.12 -23.62 8.44
C PHE A 110 -17.63 -25.00 8.90
N ASN A 111 -16.90 -25.64 9.81
CA ASN A 111 -17.23 -26.98 10.29
C ASN A 111 -18.31 -26.97 11.40
N LYS A 112 -18.58 -25.80 12.00
CA LYS A 112 -19.57 -25.53 13.05
C LYS A 112 -19.26 -26.17 14.41
N ASP A 113 -17.98 -26.32 14.74
CA ASP A 113 -17.52 -26.84 16.03
C ASP A 113 -17.42 -25.76 17.11
N LYS A 114 -17.75 -24.51 16.77
CA LYS A 114 -17.69 -23.31 17.62
C LYS A 114 -16.28 -22.84 17.96
N SER A 115 -15.29 -23.30 17.20
CA SER A 115 -13.92 -22.82 17.26
C SER A 115 -13.43 -22.56 15.84
N VAL A 116 -12.55 -21.57 15.68
CA VAL A 116 -11.96 -21.26 14.38
C VAL A 116 -10.54 -21.76 14.35
N SER A 117 -10.26 -22.75 13.52
CA SER A 117 -8.91 -23.24 13.29
C SER A 117 -8.12 -22.33 12.33
N ALA A 118 -6.79 -22.43 12.35
CA ALA A 118 -5.95 -21.68 11.41
C ALA A 118 -6.28 -21.93 9.93
N LYS A 119 -6.79 -23.12 9.58
CA LYS A 119 -7.21 -23.45 8.21
C LYS A 119 -8.52 -22.78 7.81
N GLU A 120 -9.46 -22.65 8.75
CA GLU A 120 -10.72 -21.95 8.52
C GLU A 120 -10.48 -20.45 8.38
N MET A 121 -9.64 -19.87 9.24
CA MET A 121 -9.23 -18.48 9.12
C MET A 121 -8.44 -18.24 7.82
N GLN A 122 -7.51 -19.12 7.44
CA GLN A 122 -6.80 -19.04 6.15
C GLN A 122 -7.78 -18.99 4.98
N ARG A 123 -8.76 -19.92 4.96
CA ARG A 123 -9.77 -19.95 3.91
C ARG A 123 -10.58 -18.66 3.88
N TRP A 124 -10.97 -18.16 5.05
CA TRP A 124 -11.73 -16.91 5.16
C TRP A 124 -10.96 -15.72 4.59
N ILE A 125 -9.67 -15.59 4.92
CA ILE A 125 -8.78 -14.55 4.37
C ILE A 125 -8.75 -14.62 2.84
N VAL A 126 -8.51 -15.81 2.26
CA VAL A 126 -8.49 -15.97 0.79
C VAL A 126 -9.86 -15.65 0.17
N GLU A 127 -10.95 -16.07 0.81
CA GLU A 127 -12.31 -15.80 0.35
C GLU A 127 -12.60 -14.28 0.37
N LYS A 128 -12.15 -13.57 1.40
CA LYS A 128 -12.29 -12.11 1.51
C LYS A 128 -11.43 -11.34 0.51
N THR A 129 -10.19 -11.78 0.28
CA THR A 129 -9.34 -11.20 -0.78
C THR A 129 -9.98 -11.36 -2.16
N GLU A 130 -10.54 -12.53 -2.46
CA GLU A 130 -11.24 -12.75 -3.74
C GLU A 130 -12.51 -11.88 -3.84
N GLU A 131 -13.28 -11.71 -2.76
CA GLU A 131 -14.43 -10.80 -2.74
C GLU A 131 -14.00 -9.36 -3.10
N HIS A 132 -12.90 -8.86 -2.51
CA HIS A 132 -12.32 -7.55 -2.81
C HIS A 132 -11.91 -7.43 -4.29
N PHE A 133 -11.28 -8.46 -4.85
CA PHE A 133 -10.90 -8.48 -6.26
C PHE A 133 -12.10 -8.40 -7.20
N GLN A 134 -13.15 -9.17 -6.90
CA GLN A 134 -14.38 -9.15 -7.70
C GLN A 134 -15.14 -7.80 -7.59
N GLU A 135 -14.96 -7.10 -6.48
CA GLU A 135 -15.45 -5.73 -6.29
C GLU A 135 -14.68 -4.73 -7.13
N ALA A 136 -13.35 -4.74 -7.06
CA ALA A 136 -12.48 -3.92 -7.90
C ALA A 136 -12.80 -4.06 -9.39
N VAL A 137 -13.02 -5.29 -9.89
CA VAL A 137 -13.43 -5.54 -11.28
C VAL A 137 -14.78 -4.88 -11.62
N ARG A 138 -15.72 -4.88 -10.68
CA ARG A 138 -17.07 -4.34 -10.90
C ARG A 138 -17.06 -2.81 -10.89
N GLU A 139 -16.32 -2.21 -9.96
CA GLU A 139 -16.14 -0.76 -9.86
C GLU A 139 -15.36 -0.23 -11.06
N ASN A 140 -14.30 -0.93 -11.45
CA ASN A 140 -13.49 -0.60 -12.63
C ASN A 140 -14.33 -0.46 -13.90
N LYS A 141 -15.35 -1.29 -14.11
CA LYS A 141 -16.25 -1.18 -15.27
C LYS A 141 -16.95 0.17 -15.36
N MET A 142 -17.40 0.68 -14.21
CA MET A 142 -18.07 1.97 -14.11
C MET A 142 -17.08 3.11 -14.30
N SER A 143 -15.92 3.03 -13.67
CA SER A 143 -14.84 4.02 -13.81
C SER A 143 -14.31 4.08 -15.24
N PHE A 144 -14.08 2.92 -15.88
CA PHE A 144 -13.63 2.79 -17.27
C PHE A 144 -14.60 3.49 -18.23
N HIS A 145 -15.90 3.20 -18.15
CA HIS A 145 -16.91 3.90 -18.96
C HIS A 145 -16.97 5.42 -18.70
N ALA A 146 -16.56 5.88 -17.51
CA ALA A 146 -16.54 7.31 -17.19
C ALA A 146 -15.30 8.03 -17.76
N VAL A 147 -14.21 7.29 -18.03
CA VAL A 147 -12.96 7.81 -18.62
C VAL A 147 -12.83 7.53 -20.12
N ASP A 148 -13.66 6.66 -20.70
CA ASP A 148 -13.79 6.40 -22.15
C ASP A 148 -15.04 7.11 -22.72
N PRO A 149 -14.98 8.42 -23.03
CA PRO A 149 -16.13 9.18 -23.52
C PRO A 149 -16.46 8.91 -24.99
N ASP A 150 -15.51 8.45 -25.80
CA ASP A 150 -15.72 8.18 -27.21
C ASP A 150 -16.15 6.73 -27.49
N GLY A 151 -15.99 5.85 -26.50
CA GLY A 151 -16.49 4.48 -26.49
C GLY A 151 -15.69 3.57 -27.41
N ASP A 152 -14.42 3.89 -27.66
CA ASP A 152 -13.55 3.09 -28.53
C ASP A 152 -12.97 1.84 -27.82
N GLY A 153 -13.26 1.68 -26.53
CA GLY A 153 -12.84 0.55 -25.71
C GLY A 153 -11.40 0.65 -25.20
N HIS A 154 -10.76 1.81 -25.38
CA HIS A 154 -9.45 2.15 -24.87
C HIS A 154 -9.52 3.52 -24.22
N VAL A 155 -8.64 3.79 -23.26
CA VAL A 155 -8.53 5.10 -22.64
C VAL A 155 -7.18 5.67 -23.01
N THR A 156 -7.16 6.91 -23.47
CA THR A 156 -5.92 7.66 -23.68
C THR A 156 -5.51 8.41 -22.41
N TRP A 157 -4.21 8.68 -22.24
CA TRP A 157 -3.72 9.51 -21.14
C TRP A 157 -4.40 10.89 -21.08
N ASP A 158 -4.70 11.48 -22.24
CA ASP A 158 -5.35 12.79 -22.32
C ASP A 158 -6.81 12.75 -21.85
N GLU A 159 -7.56 11.68 -22.16
CA GLU A 159 -8.93 11.50 -21.66
C GLU A 159 -8.98 11.33 -20.15
N TYR A 160 -8.10 10.48 -19.62
CA TYR A 160 -7.93 10.31 -18.19
C TYR A 160 -7.56 11.62 -17.51
N ARG A 161 -6.57 12.36 -18.05
CA ARG A 161 -6.13 13.65 -17.53
C ARG A 161 -7.26 14.69 -17.51
N VAL A 162 -8.07 14.76 -18.56
CA VAL A 162 -9.24 15.66 -18.60
C VAL A 162 -10.24 15.30 -17.50
N LYS A 163 -10.51 14.00 -17.30
CA LYS A 163 -11.45 13.53 -16.26
C LYS A 163 -10.91 13.81 -14.86
N PHE A 164 -9.62 13.56 -14.62
CA PHE A 164 -8.93 13.85 -13.36
C PHE A 164 -8.96 15.34 -13.02
N LEU A 165 -8.63 16.22 -13.97
CA LEU A 165 -8.72 17.66 -13.73
C LEU A 165 -10.17 18.10 -13.51
N ALA A 166 -11.13 17.51 -14.21
CA ALA A 166 -12.55 17.80 -13.97
C ALA A 166 -13.00 17.43 -12.55
N SER A 167 -12.51 16.32 -11.99
CA SER A 167 -12.84 15.91 -10.62
C SER A 167 -12.23 16.84 -9.56
N LYS A 168 -11.07 17.45 -9.85
CA LYS A 168 -10.46 18.53 -9.04
C LYS A 168 -11.16 19.89 -9.19
N GLY A 169 -12.22 19.99 -10.01
CA GLY A 169 -13.03 21.20 -10.17
C GLY A 169 -12.68 22.06 -11.39
N PHE A 170 -11.79 21.60 -12.27
CA PHE A 170 -11.52 22.29 -13.53
C PHE A 170 -12.64 22.06 -14.55
N ASN A 171 -12.82 22.99 -15.50
CA ASN A 171 -13.84 22.84 -16.53
C ASN A 171 -13.43 21.82 -17.61
N LYS A 172 -14.16 20.70 -17.71
CA LYS A 172 -13.89 19.61 -18.67
C LYS A 172 -13.65 20.10 -20.11
N LYS A 173 -14.49 21.02 -20.62
CA LYS A 173 -14.39 21.52 -22.01
C LYS A 173 -13.16 22.38 -22.21
N GLU A 174 -12.90 23.27 -21.25
CA GLU A 174 -11.72 24.14 -21.29
C GLU A 174 -10.41 23.33 -21.23
N MET A 175 -10.34 22.31 -20.38
CA MET A 175 -9.16 21.44 -20.29
C MET A 175 -8.97 20.61 -21.56
N ALA A 176 -10.03 20.03 -22.11
CA ALA A 176 -9.98 19.30 -23.37
C ALA A 176 -9.49 20.18 -24.53
N ASP A 177 -9.98 21.42 -24.62
CA ASP A 177 -9.54 22.36 -25.65
C ASP A 177 -8.08 22.77 -25.48
N LYS A 178 -7.62 23.02 -24.24
CA LYS A 178 -6.21 23.35 -23.95
C LYS A 178 -5.25 22.21 -24.28
N ILE A 179 -5.60 20.98 -23.90
CA ILE A 179 -4.78 19.80 -24.20
C ILE A 179 -4.69 19.59 -25.72
N LYS A 180 -5.83 19.69 -26.41
CA LYS A 180 -5.89 19.59 -27.89
C LYS A 180 -5.05 20.66 -28.59
N ASN A 181 -5.01 21.88 -28.05
CA ASN A 181 -4.20 22.98 -28.57
C ASN A 181 -2.74 22.95 -28.12
N SER A 182 -2.33 21.95 -27.32
CA SER A 182 -1.01 21.88 -26.68
C SER A 182 -0.66 23.13 -25.87
N GLU A 183 -1.66 23.74 -25.23
CA GLU A 183 -1.50 24.89 -24.35
C GLU A 183 -1.06 24.44 -22.95
N GLU A 184 -0.23 25.27 -22.29
CA GLU A 184 0.24 25.00 -20.94
C GLU A 184 -0.93 25.03 -19.94
N LEU A 185 -1.14 23.91 -19.24
CA LEU A 185 -2.11 23.83 -18.16
C LEU A 185 -1.51 24.45 -16.91
N LYS A 186 -2.11 25.57 -16.46
CA LYS A 186 -1.78 26.16 -15.16
C LYS A 186 -2.46 25.35 -14.06
N VAL A 187 -1.79 24.30 -13.62
CA VAL A 187 -2.12 23.53 -12.42
C VAL A 187 -1.17 23.93 -11.29
N ASP A 188 -1.59 23.76 -10.04
CA ASP A 188 -0.72 23.87 -8.89
C ASP A 188 0.37 22.77 -8.90
N GLU A 189 1.46 23.01 -8.16
CA GLU A 189 2.63 22.13 -8.09
C GLU A 189 2.26 20.73 -7.58
N GLU A 190 1.42 20.65 -6.54
CA GLU A 190 0.90 19.37 -6.00
C GLU A 190 0.15 18.57 -7.07
N THR A 191 -0.77 19.19 -7.79
CA THR A 191 -1.52 18.52 -8.87
C THR A 191 -0.61 18.07 -10.01
N GLN A 192 0.45 18.84 -10.31
CA GLN A 192 1.42 18.48 -11.33
C GLN A 192 2.26 17.26 -10.93
N GLU A 193 2.73 17.21 -9.68
CA GLU A 193 3.47 16.05 -9.14
C GLU A 193 2.62 14.77 -9.16
N VAL A 194 1.34 14.88 -8.77
CA VAL A 194 0.39 13.76 -8.83
C VAL A 194 0.21 13.29 -10.27
N LEU A 195 0.04 14.20 -11.24
CA LEU A 195 -0.08 13.83 -12.65
C LEU A 195 1.16 13.13 -13.20
N GLU A 196 2.36 13.54 -12.79
CA GLU A 196 3.61 12.89 -13.20
C GLU A 196 3.72 11.47 -12.62
N SER A 197 3.40 11.30 -11.33
CA SER A 197 3.35 9.99 -10.69
C SER A 197 2.33 9.05 -11.36
N LEU A 198 1.12 9.55 -11.63
CA LEU A 198 0.07 8.79 -12.33
C LEU A 198 0.49 8.43 -13.75
N LYS A 199 1.21 9.32 -14.45
CA LYS A 199 1.69 9.05 -15.81
C LYS A 199 2.71 7.92 -15.84
N ASP A 200 3.62 7.89 -14.87
CA ASP A 200 4.58 6.81 -14.77
C ASP A 200 3.87 5.49 -14.49
N ARG A 201 2.90 5.47 -13.57
CA ARG A 201 2.08 4.28 -13.31
C ARG A 201 1.31 3.84 -14.56
N TRP A 202 0.74 4.77 -15.32
CA TRP A 202 0.05 4.51 -16.57
C TRP A 202 0.93 3.73 -17.56
N PHE A 203 2.18 4.17 -17.76
CA PHE A 203 3.13 3.48 -18.63
C PHE A 203 3.51 2.06 -18.14
N GLN A 204 3.39 1.78 -16.85
CA GLN A 204 3.63 0.44 -16.31
C GLN A 204 2.41 -0.47 -16.44
N ALA A 205 1.21 0.11 -16.50
CA ALA A 205 -0.04 -0.62 -16.66
C ALA A 205 -0.27 -1.07 -18.12
N ASP A 206 0.25 -0.30 -19.08
CA ASP A 206 0.25 -0.57 -20.52
C ASP A 206 1.09 -1.82 -20.83
N ASN A 207 0.43 -2.98 -20.84
CA ASN A 207 1.08 -4.27 -20.97
C ASN A 207 1.44 -4.54 -22.44
N PRO A 208 2.46 -5.37 -22.72
CA PRO A 208 2.86 -5.62 -24.10
C PRO A 208 1.70 -6.15 -24.98
N PRO A 209 1.42 -5.52 -26.15
CA PRO A 209 2.18 -4.44 -26.76
C PRO A 209 1.86 -3.06 -26.19
N ALA A 210 2.91 -2.35 -25.71
CA ALA A 210 2.75 -1.00 -25.19
C ALA A 210 2.35 -0.02 -26.32
N ASP A 211 1.08 0.39 -26.34
CA ASP A 211 0.51 1.26 -27.35
C ASP A 211 0.09 2.64 -26.80
N GLN A 212 0.39 2.88 -25.51
CA GLN A 212 0.06 4.07 -24.73
C GLN A 212 -1.43 4.26 -24.49
N LEU A 213 -2.22 3.22 -24.73
CA LEU A 213 -3.65 3.15 -24.45
C LEU A 213 -3.85 2.11 -23.36
N LEU A 214 -4.85 2.31 -22.49
CA LEU A 214 -5.24 1.26 -21.54
C LEU A 214 -6.59 0.69 -21.95
N ASN A 215 -6.64 -0.62 -22.17
CA ASN A 215 -7.89 -1.35 -22.24
C ASN A 215 -8.49 -1.56 -20.83
N GLU A 216 -9.68 -2.17 -20.72
CA GLU A 216 -10.38 -2.36 -19.44
C GLU A 216 -9.56 -3.13 -18.39
N GLU A 217 -8.79 -4.14 -18.80
CA GLU A 217 -7.96 -4.98 -17.92
C GLU A 217 -6.67 -4.24 -17.47
N GLU A 218 -6.10 -3.44 -18.37
CA GLU A 218 -4.93 -2.61 -18.06
C GLU A 218 -5.31 -1.42 -17.17
N PHE A 219 -6.49 -0.83 -17.41
CA PHE A 219 -7.04 0.21 -16.53
C PHE A 219 -7.38 -0.34 -15.14
N LEU A 220 -7.88 -1.58 -15.05
CA LEU A 220 -8.01 -2.28 -13.78
C LEU A 220 -6.66 -2.41 -13.08
N SER A 221 -5.62 -2.81 -13.82
CA SER A 221 -4.26 -2.93 -13.28
C SER A 221 -3.67 -1.59 -12.83
N PHE A 222 -4.08 -0.48 -13.47
CA PHE A 222 -3.68 0.88 -13.11
C PHE A 222 -4.32 1.33 -11.78
N LEU A 223 -5.61 1.07 -11.59
CA LEU A 223 -6.34 1.41 -10.35
C LEU A 223 -6.05 0.42 -9.21
N HIS A 224 -6.03 -0.87 -9.51
CA HIS A 224 -5.88 -1.98 -8.58
C HIS A 224 -4.64 -2.81 -8.93
N PRO A 225 -3.44 -2.32 -8.58
CA PRO A 225 -2.19 -3.00 -8.88
C PRO A 225 -2.10 -4.42 -8.29
N GLU A 226 -2.81 -4.68 -7.19
CA GLU A 226 -2.93 -5.98 -6.52
C GLU A 226 -3.54 -7.07 -7.42
N HIS A 227 -4.35 -6.69 -8.40
CA HIS A 227 -5.02 -7.62 -9.31
C HIS A 227 -4.09 -8.13 -10.44
N SER A 228 -2.98 -7.43 -10.69
CA SER A 228 -2.10 -7.71 -11.84
C SER A 228 -0.70 -8.10 -11.42
N LYS A 229 -0.27 -9.30 -11.84
CA LYS A 229 1.10 -9.77 -11.58
C LYS A 229 2.18 -8.84 -12.14
N GLY A 230 1.90 -8.18 -13.26
CA GLY A 230 2.81 -7.21 -13.88
C GLY A 230 2.98 -5.98 -13.01
N MET A 231 1.85 -5.41 -12.54
CA MET A 231 1.85 -4.23 -11.69
C MET A 231 2.37 -4.54 -10.29
N LEU A 232 2.01 -5.68 -9.70
CA LEU A 232 2.59 -6.18 -8.44
C LEU A 232 4.12 -6.24 -8.52
N LYS A 233 4.67 -6.77 -9.62
CA LYS A 233 6.12 -6.78 -9.85
C LYS A 233 6.71 -5.38 -9.99
N TYR A 234 5.98 -4.43 -10.55
CA TYR A 234 6.40 -3.03 -10.58
C TYR A 234 6.43 -2.42 -9.18
N MET A 235 5.41 -2.63 -8.35
CA MET A 235 5.39 -2.17 -6.96
C MET A 235 6.60 -2.69 -6.18
N VAL A 236 6.88 -4.00 -6.29
CA VAL A 236 8.03 -4.63 -5.65
C VAL A 236 9.34 -3.98 -6.10
N LYS A 237 9.49 -3.65 -7.39
CA LYS A 237 10.68 -2.95 -7.89
C LYS A 237 10.83 -1.54 -7.31
N GLU A 238 9.74 -0.79 -7.17
CA GLU A 238 9.79 0.55 -6.58
C GLU A 238 10.17 0.47 -5.10
N ILE A 239 9.56 -0.44 -4.34
CA ILE A 239 9.91 -0.69 -2.93
C ILE A 239 11.39 -1.04 -2.80
N VAL A 240 11.90 -1.96 -3.63
CA VAL A 240 13.32 -2.31 -3.64
C VAL A 240 14.16 -1.09 -4.00
N ARG A 241 13.81 -0.32 -5.04
CA ARG A 241 14.58 0.86 -5.45
C ARG A 241 14.68 1.91 -4.35
N ASP A 242 13.63 2.08 -3.56
CA ASP A 242 13.57 3.12 -2.53
C ASP A 242 14.27 2.69 -1.21
N LEU A 243 14.36 1.38 -0.96
CA LEU A 243 15.02 0.81 0.23
C LEU A 243 16.48 0.38 0.00
N ASP A 244 16.83 -0.03 -1.22
CA ASP A 244 18.16 -0.52 -1.63
C ASP A 244 19.17 0.64 -1.70
N GLN A 245 20.04 0.72 -0.70
CA GLN A 245 20.99 1.84 -0.57
C GLN A 245 22.27 1.61 -1.35
N ASP A 246 22.67 0.35 -1.57
CA ASP A 246 23.91 -0.01 -2.26
C ASP A 246 23.72 -0.42 -3.73
N SER A 247 22.46 -0.46 -4.19
CA SER A 247 22.02 -0.77 -5.55
C SER A 247 22.34 -2.20 -5.99
N ASP A 248 22.44 -3.16 -5.07
CA ASP A 248 22.69 -4.57 -5.37
C ASP A 248 21.42 -5.38 -5.69
N LYS A 249 20.24 -4.75 -5.59
CA LYS A 249 18.89 -5.29 -5.81
C LYS A 249 18.45 -6.34 -4.79
N LYS A 250 19.09 -6.36 -3.64
CA LYS A 250 18.75 -7.21 -2.51
C LYS A 250 18.49 -6.30 -1.32
N LEU A 251 17.61 -6.73 -0.42
CA LEU A 251 17.32 -5.98 0.79
C LEU A 251 17.91 -6.71 1.99
N THR A 252 18.93 -6.12 2.59
CA THR A 252 19.41 -6.54 3.89
C THR A 252 18.42 -6.14 4.98
N LEU A 253 18.47 -6.80 6.14
CA LEU A 253 17.65 -6.39 7.29
C LEU A 253 17.83 -4.89 7.61
N SER A 254 19.05 -4.37 7.53
CA SER A 254 19.33 -2.94 7.77
C SER A 254 18.63 -2.01 6.78
N GLU A 255 18.56 -2.39 5.51
CA GLU A 255 17.86 -1.60 4.49
C GLU A 255 16.35 -1.73 4.65
N PHE A 256 15.86 -2.93 4.97
CA PHE A 256 14.44 -3.15 5.19
C PHE A 256 13.93 -2.40 6.41
N ILE A 257 14.66 -2.34 7.53
CA ILE A 257 14.28 -1.53 8.70
C ILE A 257 14.71 -0.07 8.57
N SER A 258 15.36 0.34 7.49
CA SER A 258 15.63 1.76 7.28
C SER A 258 14.33 2.42 6.82
N LEU A 259 14.03 3.57 7.42
CA LEU A 259 12.95 4.40 6.91
C LEU A 259 13.28 4.82 5.47
N PRO A 260 12.30 4.86 4.55
CA PRO A 260 12.48 5.40 3.21
C PRO A 260 13.13 6.79 3.31
N MET A 261 14.09 7.09 2.42
CA MET A 261 14.83 8.35 2.42
C MET A 261 13.85 9.55 2.45
N GLY A 262 13.85 10.33 3.54
CA GLY A 262 13.10 11.61 3.63
C GLY A 262 12.16 11.76 4.83
N THR A 263 12.03 10.77 5.72
CA THR A 263 10.94 10.73 6.72
C THR A 263 11.29 11.13 8.16
N VAL A 264 12.50 11.64 8.49
CA VAL A 264 12.76 12.10 9.87
C VAL A 264 13.58 13.39 9.98
N GLU A 265 12.87 14.50 10.18
CA GLU A 265 13.30 15.62 11.01
C GLU A 265 12.33 15.70 12.20
N ASN A 266 12.52 14.96 13.31
CA ASN A 266 12.12 15.40 14.66
C ASN A 266 12.43 14.37 15.76
N GLN A 267 12.97 14.88 16.88
CA GLN A 267 13.48 14.11 18.02
C GLN A 267 12.40 13.52 18.96
N GLN A 268 11.14 13.42 18.52
CA GLN A 268 10.05 12.76 19.26
C GLN A 268 9.85 11.29 18.84
N ALA A 269 10.70 10.78 17.95
CA ALA A 269 10.57 9.48 17.29
C ALA A 269 11.24 8.28 18.00
N GLN A 270 11.91 8.44 19.14
CA GLN A 270 12.77 7.38 19.69
C GLN A 270 12.03 6.13 20.21
N ASP A 271 10.85 6.25 20.82
CA ASP A 271 10.08 5.08 21.28
C ASP A 271 9.20 4.47 20.17
N ILE A 272 8.85 5.26 19.15
CA ILE A 272 8.11 4.82 17.95
C ILE A 272 9.03 4.03 17.01
N ASP A 273 10.34 4.29 17.06
CA ASP A 273 11.38 3.59 16.32
C ASP A 273 11.51 2.12 16.77
N ASP A 274 11.48 1.83 18.07
CA ASP A 274 11.73 0.46 18.59
C ASP A 274 10.61 -0.54 18.27
N ASP A 275 9.34 -0.15 18.40
CA ASP A 275 8.20 -1.00 18.08
C ASP A 275 8.11 -1.25 16.57
N TRP A 276 8.29 -0.19 15.77
CA TRP A 276 8.29 -0.28 14.31
C TRP A 276 9.47 -1.10 13.77
N VAL A 277 10.69 -0.89 14.30
CA VAL A 277 11.87 -1.70 13.95
C VAL A 277 11.63 -3.15 14.35
N ARG A 278 11.05 -3.41 15.52
CA ARG A 278 10.76 -4.78 15.98
C ARG A 278 9.75 -5.48 15.08
N GLU A 279 8.67 -4.81 14.67
CA GLU A 279 7.66 -5.36 13.77
C GLU A 279 8.25 -5.66 12.39
N ARG A 280 8.96 -4.69 11.77
CA ARG A 280 9.62 -4.92 10.47
C ARG A 280 10.67 -6.01 10.52
N LYS A 281 11.45 -6.06 11.60
CA LYS A 281 12.42 -7.13 11.80
C LYS A 281 11.73 -8.49 11.90
N LYS A 282 10.62 -8.57 12.64
CA LYS A 282 9.86 -9.80 12.78
C LYS A 282 9.29 -10.26 11.43
N GLU A 283 8.67 -9.37 10.67
CA GLU A 283 8.17 -9.70 9.32
C GLU A 283 9.30 -10.14 8.39
N PHE A 284 10.44 -9.44 8.42
CA PHE A 284 11.63 -9.81 7.65
C PHE A 284 12.09 -11.23 7.97
N GLU A 285 12.33 -11.53 9.25
CA GLU A 285 12.93 -12.80 9.69
C GLU A 285 11.94 -13.99 9.67
N GLU A 286 10.66 -13.76 9.96
CA GLU A 286 9.67 -14.83 10.14
C GLU A 286 8.80 -15.08 8.89
N VAL A 287 8.63 -14.09 8.02
CA VAL A 287 7.65 -14.15 6.92
C VAL A 287 8.28 -13.96 5.55
N ILE A 288 9.15 -12.95 5.35
CA ILE A 288 9.69 -12.61 4.04
C ILE A 288 10.94 -13.45 3.70
N ASP A 289 11.91 -13.53 4.60
CA ASP A 289 13.14 -14.32 4.42
C ASP A 289 12.87 -15.81 4.66
N GLY A 290 12.21 -16.45 3.70
CA GLY A 290 11.81 -17.86 3.79
C GLY A 290 12.99 -18.84 3.78
N ASN A 291 14.15 -18.41 3.27
CA ASN A 291 15.35 -19.24 3.21
C ASN A 291 16.32 -19.00 4.41
N HIS A 292 16.07 -17.94 5.18
CA HIS A 292 16.81 -17.51 6.36
C HIS A 292 18.30 -17.18 6.09
N ASP A 293 18.62 -16.62 4.92
CA ASP A 293 19.97 -16.17 4.58
C ASP A 293 20.25 -14.71 4.98
N GLY A 294 19.25 -14.02 5.53
CA GLY A 294 19.32 -12.63 5.98
C GLY A 294 19.22 -11.61 4.85
N ILE A 295 18.78 -12.04 3.66
CA ILE A 295 18.68 -11.22 2.45
C ILE A 295 17.33 -11.47 1.78
N VAL A 296 16.54 -10.41 1.62
CA VAL A 296 15.29 -10.48 0.87
C VAL A 296 15.54 -10.20 -0.60
N THR A 297 15.20 -11.16 -1.45
CA THR A 297 15.23 -11.05 -2.91
C THR A 297 13.94 -10.45 -3.45
N MET A 298 13.98 -9.97 -4.70
CA MET A 298 12.80 -9.44 -5.39
C MET A 298 11.71 -10.51 -5.55
N GLU A 299 12.10 -11.77 -5.72
CA GLU A 299 11.19 -12.91 -5.80
C GLU A 299 10.48 -13.19 -4.47
N GLU A 300 11.23 -13.20 -3.35
CA GLU A 300 10.65 -13.38 -2.01
C GLU A 300 9.71 -12.23 -1.63
N LEU A 301 10.09 -10.99 -1.95
CA LEU A 301 9.22 -9.85 -1.71
C LEU A 301 7.97 -9.89 -2.60
N GLN A 302 8.08 -10.40 -3.83
CA GLN A 302 6.92 -10.61 -4.70
C GLN A 302 5.98 -11.68 -4.15
N GLU A 303 6.51 -12.79 -3.61
CA GLU A 303 5.68 -13.81 -2.97
C GLU A 303 5.02 -13.31 -1.68
N TYR A 304 5.72 -12.48 -0.89
CA TYR A 304 5.18 -11.83 0.30
C TYR A 304 4.02 -10.87 -0.03
N MET A 305 4.18 -10.11 -1.12
CA MET A 305 3.20 -9.13 -1.59
C MET A 305 2.02 -9.74 -2.35
N ASP A 306 2.07 -11.02 -2.72
CA ASP A 306 0.95 -11.69 -3.41
C ASP A 306 -0.22 -11.94 -2.43
N PRO A 307 -1.35 -11.23 -2.58
CA PRO A 307 -2.46 -11.31 -1.63
C PRO A 307 -3.23 -12.64 -1.75
N MET A 308 -3.03 -13.39 -2.85
CA MET A 308 -3.63 -14.71 -3.07
C MET A 308 -2.70 -15.85 -2.66
N ASN A 309 -1.55 -15.55 -2.06
CA ASN A 309 -0.62 -16.55 -1.58
C ASN A 309 -1.19 -17.28 -0.33
N GLU A 310 -1.60 -18.53 -0.53
CA GLU A 310 -2.18 -19.37 0.54
C GLU A 310 -1.23 -19.57 1.73
N TYR A 311 0.09 -19.61 1.52
CA TYR A 311 1.05 -19.76 2.61
C TYR A 311 1.07 -18.50 3.49
N ASN A 312 1.04 -17.32 2.88
CA ASN A 312 0.97 -16.05 3.61
C ASN A 312 -0.36 -15.91 4.35
N ALA A 313 -1.47 -16.26 3.69
CA ALA A 313 -2.78 -16.29 4.33
C ALA A 313 -2.82 -17.23 5.55
N LEU A 314 -2.10 -18.35 5.51
CA LEU A 314 -1.99 -19.26 6.65
C LEU A 314 -1.15 -18.67 7.78
N ASN A 315 -0.05 -17.99 7.46
CA ASN A 315 0.79 -17.33 8.46
C ASN A 315 0.04 -16.19 9.14
N GLU A 316 -0.69 -15.40 8.36
CA GLU A 316 -1.59 -14.35 8.87
C GLU A 316 -2.65 -14.96 9.80
N ALA A 317 -3.34 -16.01 9.35
CA ALA A 317 -4.32 -16.72 10.17
C ALA A 317 -3.75 -17.20 11.51
N LYS A 318 -2.53 -17.74 11.52
CA LYS A 318 -1.85 -18.15 12.76
C LYS A 318 -1.49 -16.96 13.64
N GLN A 319 -1.02 -15.86 13.07
CA GLN A 319 -0.70 -14.64 13.82
C GLN A 319 -1.96 -14.07 14.48
N MET A 320 -3.06 -13.96 13.74
CA MET A 320 -4.35 -13.49 14.27
C MET A 320 -4.86 -14.36 15.41
N ILE A 321 -4.77 -15.70 15.29
CA ILE A 321 -5.13 -16.62 16.38
C ILE A 321 -4.18 -16.43 17.57
N ALA A 322 -2.87 -16.37 17.34
CA ALA A 322 -1.88 -16.26 18.42
C ALA A 322 -2.02 -14.98 19.27
N VAL A 323 -2.59 -13.89 18.70
CA VAL A 323 -2.85 -12.65 19.44
C VAL A 323 -4.02 -12.80 20.42
N ALA A 324 -5.01 -13.64 20.12
CA ALA A 324 -6.26 -13.75 20.88
C ALA A 324 -6.46 -15.06 21.62
N ASP A 325 -5.72 -16.13 21.27
CA ASP A 325 -5.73 -17.46 21.90
C ASP A 325 -5.14 -17.41 23.31
N GLU A 326 -6.01 -17.23 24.32
CA GLU A 326 -5.60 -17.14 25.73
C GLU A 326 -5.37 -18.52 26.34
N ASN A 327 -6.13 -19.51 25.87
CA ASN A 327 -6.09 -20.86 26.41
C ASN A 327 -5.01 -21.74 25.74
N GLN A 328 -4.33 -21.20 24.73
CA GLN A 328 -3.24 -21.82 23.97
C GLN A 328 -3.65 -23.12 23.29
N ASN A 329 -4.91 -23.22 22.86
CA ASN A 329 -5.44 -24.40 22.18
C ASN A 329 -5.24 -24.36 20.65
N HIS A 330 -4.63 -23.29 20.13
CA HIS A 330 -4.35 -23.01 18.72
C HIS A 330 -5.59 -22.82 17.83
N ASN A 331 -6.75 -22.59 18.45
CA ASN A 331 -7.99 -22.21 17.79
C ASN A 331 -8.51 -20.92 18.43
N LEU A 332 -9.36 -20.21 17.71
CA LEU A 332 -10.00 -19.00 18.22
C LEU A 332 -11.44 -19.31 18.62
N GLU A 333 -11.76 -19.13 19.90
CA GLU A 333 -13.12 -19.28 20.41
C GLU A 333 -13.91 -17.97 20.33
N LEU A 334 -15.24 -18.07 20.36
CA LEU A 334 -16.10 -16.89 20.28
C LEU A 334 -15.87 -15.90 21.43
N GLU A 335 -15.51 -16.39 22.62
CA GLU A 335 -15.23 -15.52 23.77
C GLU A 335 -13.94 -14.73 23.55
N GLU A 336 -12.93 -15.35 22.97
CA GLU A 336 -11.62 -14.75 22.67
C GLU A 336 -11.71 -13.68 21.59
N ILE A 337 -12.39 -13.96 20.46
CA ILE A 337 -12.57 -12.96 19.38
C ILE A 337 -13.35 -11.73 19.85
N LEU A 338 -14.32 -11.91 20.75
CA LEU A 338 -15.09 -10.80 21.31
C LEU A 338 -14.25 -9.98 22.31
N LYS A 339 -13.40 -10.65 23.09
CA LYS A 339 -12.49 -10.01 24.06
C LYS A 339 -11.41 -9.19 23.36
N TYR A 340 -10.83 -9.73 22.28
CA TYR A 340 -9.81 -9.10 21.45
C TYR A 340 -10.39 -8.38 20.23
N SER A 341 -11.67 -8.02 20.27
CA SER A 341 -12.39 -7.39 19.15
C SER A 341 -11.76 -6.10 18.62
N GLU A 342 -11.00 -5.38 19.45
CA GLU A 342 -10.25 -4.19 19.03
C GLU A 342 -9.19 -4.53 17.98
N TYR A 343 -8.54 -5.70 18.08
CA TYR A 343 -7.59 -6.18 17.08
C TYR A 343 -8.31 -6.55 15.77
N PHE A 344 -9.44 -7.25 15.84
CA PHE A 344 -10.16 -7.70 14.63
C PHE A 344 -10.97 -6.61 13.93
N THR A 345 -11.36 -5.55 14.64
CA THR A 345 -12.29 -4.54 14.10
C THR A 345 -11.78 -3.10 14.16
N GLY A 346 -10.58 -2.87 14.72
CA GLY A 346 -10.05 -1.53 14.99
C GLY A 346 -10.84 -0.74 16.06
N SER A 347 -12.01 -1.23 16.47
CA SER A 347 -12.92 -0.57 17.40
C SER A 347 -13.12 -1.41 18.66
N LYS A 348 -13.07 -0.75 19.82
CA LYS A 348 -13.29 -1.44 21.09
C LYS A 348 -14.77 -1.77 21.26
N LEU A 349 -15.13 -3.05 21.21
CA LEU A 349 -16.44 -3.48 21.69
C LEU A 349 -16.47 -3.27 23.22
N MET A 350 -17.28 -2.33 23.69
CA MET A 350 -17.48 -2.13 25.12
C MET A 350 -17.91 -3.44 25.79
N ASP A 351 -17.09 -3.90 26.73
CA ASP A 351 -17.21 -5.19 27.41
C ASP A 351 -18.38 -5.16 28.41
N TYR A 352 -19.60 -5.34 27.90
CA TYR A 352 -20.82 -5.29 28.73
C TYR A 352 -20.86 -6.43 29.76
N ALA A 353 -20.14 -7.54 29.52
CA ALA A 353 -20.06 -8.66 30.46
C ALA A 353 -19.47 -8.25 31.82
N ARG A 354 -18.59 -7.24 31.83
CA ARG A 354 -18.01 -6.70 33.07
C ARG A 354 -18.99 -5.80 33.83
N ASN A 355 -19.87 -5.08 33.12
CA ASN A 355 -20.83 -4.16 33.75
C ASN A 355 -22.07 -4.85 34.34
N VAL A 356 -22.44 -6.05 33.88
CA VAL A 356 -23.58 -6.79 34.48
C VAL A 356 -23.19 -7.48 35.80
N HIS A 357 -21.89 -7.59 36.11
CA HIS A 357 -21.41 -8.16 37.37
C HIS A 357 -21.02 -7.13 38.44
N GLU A 358 -21.04 -5.82 38.14
CA GLU A 358 -20.84 -4.75 39.14
C GLU A 358 -22.13 -4.14 39.70
N GLU A 359 -23.28 -4.44 39.10
CA GLU A 359 -24.59 -4.09 39.65
C GLU A 359 -25.29 -5.34 40.20
N PHE A 360 -24.88 -5.89 41.34
CA PHE A 360 -25.78 -6.56 42.31
C PHE A 360 -25.12 -6.74 43.69
#